data_AF-A0A4R0NU43-F1
#
_entry.id   AF-A0A4R0NU43-F1
#
_cell.length_a   1.000
_cell.length_b   1.000
_cell.length_c   1.000
_cell.angle_alpha   90.00
_cell.angle_beta   90.00
_cell.angle_gamma   90.00
#
_symmetry.space_group_name_H-M   'P 1'
#
loop_
_entity.id
_entity.type
_entity.pdbx_description
1 polymer ?
#
loop_
_entity_poly.entity_id
_entity_poly.type
_entity_poly.pdbx_seq_one_letter_code
_entity_poly.pdbx_strand_id
1 'polypeptide(L)'
;MENPSLYEQLSRLRTATPELVRKLTGLFVPVTFRRGTLLSVPDHTLPVLYFIEKGVVRGYYFYHQEEYPCWIRRGGFLLPGIGYFLLGQPDVIQNEMELECELVTNGLYCGDPSGYNDPRAEKLRPNAKDWRLLLQIDSNEETEMMWGDVGRLYFWIKEEDLAAKRFENSWCILQCY
;
A
#
# COMPACT_ATOMS: atom_id res chain seq x y z
N MET A 1 3.72 -19.12 16.44
CA MET A 1 4.15 -17.72 16.31
C MET A 1 2.91 -16.87 16.24
N GLU A 2 2.79 -15.86 17.11
CA GLU A 2 1.72 -14.87 17.03
C GLU A 2 1.91 -14.02 15.78
N ASN A 3 0.80 -13.65 15.13
CA ASN A 3 0.86 -12.71 14.03
C ASN A 3 1.17 -11.32 14.61
N PRO A 4 2.10 -10.57 13.99
CA PRO A 4 2.37 -9.20 14.44
C PRO A 4 1.12 -8.35 14.33
N SER A 5 0.97 -7.40 15.25
CA SER A 5 -0.16 -6.47 15.29
C SER A 5 -0.16 -5.53 14.07
N LEU A 6 -1.29 -4.83 13.86
CA LEU A 6 -1.39 -3.80 12.81
C LEU A 6 -0.30 -2.73 12.98
N TYR A 7 -0.12 -2.25 14.20
CA TYR A 7 0.89 -1.24 14.52
C TYR A 7 2.31 -1.74 14.22
N GLU A 8 2.64 -2.97 14.63
CA GLU A 8 3.95 -3.58 14.36
C GLU A 8 4.19 -3.77 12.86
N GLN A 9 3.17 -4.14 12.10
CA GLN A 9 3.27 -4.29 10.65
C GLN A 9 3.48 -2.95 9.95
N LEU A 10 2.69 -1.93 10.30
CA LEU A 10 2.86 -0.58 9.75
C LEU A 10 4.21 0.05 10.16
N SER A 11 4.73 -0.27 11.34
CA SER A 11 6.02 0.21 11.82
C SER A 11 7.22 -0.35 11.04
N ARG A 12 7.02 -1.38 10.21
CA ARG A 12 8.07 -1.97 9.36
C ARG A 12 8.24 -1.26 8.03
N LEU A 13 7.38 -0.29 7.69
CA LEU A 13 7.54 0.51 6.48
C LEU A 13 8.80 1.38 6.58
N ARG A 14 9.54 1.58 5.48
CA ARG A 14 10.78 2.38 5.50
C ARG A 14 10.58 3.80 6.02
N THR A 15 9.43 4.40 5.69
CA THR A 15 9.08 5.77 6.05
C THR A 15 8.21 5.86 7.31
N ALA A 16 8.10 4.78 8.09
CA ALA A 16 7.27 4.74 9.28
C ALA A 16 7.79 5.73 10.34
N THR A 17 7.19 6.92 10.39
CA THR A 17 7.29 7.78 11.57
C THR A 17 6.23 7.36 12.59
N PRO A 18 6.48 7.52 13.91
CA PRO A 18 5.47 7.20 14.91
C PRO A 18 4.15 7.95 14.71
N GLU A 19 4.19 9.15 14.15
CA GLU A 19 3.00 9.92 13.80
C GLU A 19 2.23 9.31 12.63
N LEU A 20 2.91 8.97 11.53
CA LEU A 20 2.28 8.33 10.36
C LEU A 20 1.64 7.00 10.76
N VAL A 21 2.35 6.16 11.52
CA VAL A 21 1.83 4.87 11.98
C VAL A 21 0.59 5.05 12.85
N ARG A 22 0.58 6.03 13.77
CA ARG A 22 -0.60 6.32 14.59
C ARG A 22 -1.78 6.78 13.74
N LYS A 23 -1.56 7.69 12.79
CA LYS A 23 -2.61 8.14 11.85
C LYS A 23 -3.19 6.97 11.07
N LEU A 24 -2.34 6.19 10.40
CA LEU A 24 -2.76 5.03 9.63
C LEU A 24 -3.49 3.99 10.48
N THR A 25 -2.99 3.69 11.69
CA THR A 25 -3.68 2.75 12.60
C THR A 25 -5.06 3.27 13.00
N GLY A 26 -5.20 4.58 13.23
CA GLY A 26 -6.47 5.21 13.57
C GLY A 26 -7.54 5.14 12.47
N LEU A 27 -7.14 4.92 11.21
CA LEU A 27 -8.07 4.74 10.09
C LEU A 27 -8.71 3.35 10.04
N PHE A 28 -8.14 2.37 10.75
CA PHE A 28 -8.69 1.02 10.77
C PHE A 28 -9.83 0.93 11.78
N VAL A 29 -11.04 0.71 11.27
CA VAL A 29 -12.23 0.46 12.10
C VAL A 29 -12.37 -1.04 12.39
N PRO A 30 -12.39 -1.48 13.66
CA PRO A 30 -12.56 -2.89 14.00
C PRO A 30 -13.92 -3.43 13.52
N VAL A 31 -13.89 -4.52 12.77
CA VAL A 31 -15.08 -5.22 12.25
C VAL A 31 -14.99 -6.71 12.51
N THR A 32 -16.12 -7.35 12.80
CA THR A 32 -16.21 -8.81 13.01
C THR A 32 -17.17 -9.42 12.01
N PHE A 33 -16.73 -10.50 11.37
CA PHE A 33 -17.53 -11.24 10.41
C PHE A 33 -17.89 -12.63 10.95
N ARG A 34 -19.09 -13.10 10.62
CA ARG A 34 -19.48 -14.47 10.92
C ARG A 34 -18.81 -15.42 9.93
N ARG A 35 -18.63 -16.68 10.33
CA ARG A 35 -18.16 -17.71 9.39
C ARG A 35 -19.12 -17.77 8.20
N GLY A 36 -18.55 -17.73 6.99
CA GLY A 36 -19.32 -17.76 5.74
C GLY A 36 -19.71 -16.38 5.21
N THR A 37 -19.41 -15.28 5.90
CA THR A 37 -19.59 -13.94 5.34
C THR A 37 -18.67 -13.74 4.14
N LEU A 38 -19.25 -13.26 3.03
CA LEU A 38 -18.52 -12.87 1.83
C LEU A 38 -18.03 -11.43 1.99
N LEU A 39 -16.71 -11.23 1.90
CA LEU A 39 -16.08 -9.91 2.03
C LEU A 39 -16.06 -9.14 0.70
N SER A 40 -16.10 -9.86 -0.42
CA SER A 40 -16.14 -9.31 -1.77
C SER A 40 -16.85 -10.30 -2.68
N VAL A 41 -17.68 -9.77 -3.57
CA VAL A 41 -18.32 -10.51 -4.66
C VAL A 41 -17.99 -9.79 -5.98
N PRO A 42 -17.97 -10.49 -7.13
CA PRO A 42 -17.57 -9.89 -8.40
C PRO A 42 -18.28 -8.59 -8.75
N ASP A 43 -19.57 -8.48 -8.41
CA ASP A 43 -20.42 -7.34 -8.80
C ASP A 43 -20.37 -6.18 -7.79
N HIS A 44 -19.72 -6.38 -6.63
CA HIS A 44 -19.58 -5.38 -5.57
C HIS A 44 -18.19 -5.49 -4.93
N THR A 45 -17.24 -4.78 -5.52
CA THR A 45 -15.92 -4.54 -4.91
C THR A 45 -15.87 -3.10 -4.41
N LEU A 46 -15.73 -2.95 -3.10
CA LEU A 46 -15.31 -1.68 -2.53
C LEU A 46 -13.79 -1.75 -2.31
N PRO A 47 -13.03 -0.67 -2.57
CA PRO A 47 -11.58 -0.65 -2.38
C PRO A 47 -11.22 -0.55 -0.89
N VAL A 48 -11.59 -1.57 -0.11
CA VAL A 48 -11.38 -1.60 1.34
C VAL A 48 -10.15 -2.45 1.66
N LEU A 49 -9.17 -1.84 2.33
CA LEU A 49 -8.04 -2.55 2.91
C LEU A 49 -8.43 -3.14 4.27
N TYR A 50 -8.32 -4.46 4.40
CA TYR A 50 -8.52 -5.15 5.66
C TYR A 50 -7.19 -5.54 6.28
N PHE A 51 -7.13 -5.56 7.61
CA PHE A 51 -6.09 -6.22 8.37
C PHE A 51 -6.71 -7.36 9.19
N ILE A 52 -6.25 -8.59 8.97
CA ILE A 52 -6.75 -9.75 9.69
C ILE A 52 -6.09 -9.77 11.07
N GLU A 53 -6.73 -9.18 12.08
CA GLU A 53 -6.25 -9.24 13.46
C GLU A 53 -6.41 -10.67 14.03
N LYS A 54 -7.60 -11.27 13.83
CA LYS A 54 -7.91 -12.61 14.32
C LYS A 54 -8.83 -13.35 13.36
N GLY A 55 -8.60 -14.66 13.24
CA GLY A 55 -9.40 -15.55 12.40
C GLY A 55 -8.70 -15.95 11.11
N VAL A 56 -9.48 -16.42 10.15
CA VAL A 56 -8.99 -16.95 8.87
C VAL A 56 -9.91 -16.47 7.76
N VAL A 57 -9.32 -15.98 6.68
CA VAL A 57 -10.01 -15.66 5.43
C VAL A 57 -9.52 -16.61 4.35
N ARG A 58 -10.40 -16.99 3.43
CA ARG A 58 -10.05 -17.78 2.25
C ARG A 58 -10.51 -17.06 0.99
N GLY A 59 -9.73 -17.19 -0.07
CA GLY A 59 -10.19 -16.93 -1.43
C GLY A 59 -10.64 -18.23 -2.07
N TYR A 60 -11.62 -18.13 -2.94
CA TYR A 60 -12.07 -19.24 -3.77
C TYR A 60 -12.53 -18.70 -5.13
N TYR A 61 -12.64 -19.59 -6.11
CA TYR A 61 -13.27 -19.31 -7.40
C TYR A 61 -14.21 -20.45 -7.76
N PHE A 62 -15.16 -20.18 -8.66
CA PHE A 62 -16.02 -21.20 -9.22
C PHE A 62 -15.49 -21.68 -10.57
N TYR A 63 -15.48 -23.00 -10.79
CA TYR A 63 -15.18 -23.62 -12.06
C TYR A 63 -16.16 -24.77 -12.29
N HIS A 64 -16.86 -24.79 -13.44
CA HIS A 64 -17.95 -25.73 -13.74
C HIS A 64 -18.96 -25.90 -12.59
N GLN A 65 -19.40 -24.78 -11.99
CA GLN A 65 -20.33 -24.73 -10.85
C GLN A 65 -19.82 -25.34 -9.53
N GLU A 66 -18.57 -25.77 -9.47
CA GLU A 66 -17.91 -26.23 -8.26
C GLU A 66 -17.02 -25.15 -7.67
N GLU A 67 -16.93 -25.12 -6.35
CA GLU A 67 -16.13 -24.14 -5.60
C GLU A 67 -14.72 -24.70 -5.33
N TYR A 68 -13.70 -23.96 -5.72
CA TYR A 68 -12.30 -24.33 -5.52
C TYR A 68 -11.59 -23.30 -4.62
N PRO A 69 -11.04 -23.71 -3.46
CA PRO A 69 -10.26 -22.82 -2.61
C PRO A 69 -8.92 -22.50 -3.29
N CYS A 70 -8.61 -21.22 -3.47
CA CYS A 70 -7.34 -20.81 -4.08
C CYS A 70 -6.27 -20.45 -3.05
N TRP A 71 -6.66 -19.88 -1.91
CA TRP A 71 -5.74 -19.59 -0.82
C TRP A 71 -6.47 -19.48 0.53
N ILE A 72 -5.72 -19.71 1.60
CA ILE A 72 -6.16 -19.52 2.98
C ILE A 72 -5.14 -18.64 3.67
N ARG A 73 -5.60 -17.58 4.35
CA ARG A 73 -4.75 -16.62 5.04
C ARG A 73 -5.19 -16.43 6.48
N ARG A 74 -4.20 -16.43 7.38
CA ARG A 74 -4.33 -16.05 8.78
C ARG A 74 -3.42 -14.85 9.00
N GLY A 75 -3.98 -13.71 9.38
CA GLY A 75 -3.17 -12.52 9.67
C GLY A 75 -2.78 -11.68 8.46
N GLY A 76 -2.46 -10.42 8.73
CA GLY A 76 -1.91 -9.48 7.78
C GLY A 76 -2.96 -8.82 6.88
N PHE A 77 -2.46 -8.01 5.95
CA PHE A 77 -3.31 -7.22 5.05
C PHE A 77 -4.00 -8.09 3.99
N LEU A 78 -5.24 -7.72 3.68
CA LEU A 78 -6.09 -8.30 2.66
C LEU A 78 -6.77 -7.17 1.88
N LEU A 79 -6.65 -7.23 0.56
CA LEU A 79 -7.38 -6.39 -0.37
C LEU A 79 -8.33 -7.31 -1.16
N PRO A 80 -9.61 -7.44 -0.74
CA PRO A 80 -10.55 -8.33 -1.38
C PRO A 80 -11.10 -7.63 -2.63
N GLY A 81 -10.52 -7.94 -3.79
CA GLY A 81 -10.98 -7.39 -5.06
C GLY A 81 -10.49 -8.18 -6.26
N ILE A 82 -11.31 -8.18 -7.30
CA ILE A 82 -10.95 -8.59 -8.66
C ILE A 82 -10.80 -7.28 -9.45
N GLY A 83 -9.57 -6.88 -9.79
CA GLY A 83 -9.32 -6.02 -10.95
C GLY A 83 -9.49 -4.50 -10.87
N TYR A 84 -9.74 -3.87 -9.71
CA TYR A 84 -9.77 -2.38 -9.61
C TYR A 84 -8.66 -1.78 -8.74
N PHE A 85 -7.52 -2.47 -8.61
CA PHE A 85 -6.28 -1.71 -8.42
C PHE A 85 -5.89 -1.22 -9.80
N LEU A 86 -5.93 0.09 -10.02
CA LEU A 86 -5.10 0.71 -11.04
C LEU A 86 -3.64 0.52 -10.60
N LEU A 87 -3.14 -0.72 -10.72
CA LEU A 87 -1.73 -1.02 -10.77
C LEU A 87 -1.22 -0.27 -12.00
N GLY A 88 -0.74 0.95 -11.82
CA GLY A 88 0.10 1.54 -12.85
C GLY A 88 0.22 3.05 -12.83
N GLN A 89 -0.88 3.80 -12.66
CA GLN A 89 -0.84 5.25 -12.87
C GLN A 89 -1.36 5.99 -11.63
N PRO A 90 -0.47 6.66 -10.87
CA PRO A 90 -0.88 7.49 -9.74
C PRO A 90 -1.69 8.71 -10.23
N ASP A 91 -2.67 9.14 -9.43
CA ASP A 91 -3.28 10.47 -9.60
C ASP A 91 -2.37 11.50 -8.92
N VAL A 92 -1.38 11.99 -9.66
CA VAL A 92 -0.28 12.83 -9.14
C VAL A 92 -0.78 14.25 -8.84
N ILE A 93 -0.39 14.79 -7.67
CA ILE A 93 -0.66 16.21 -7.33
C ILE A 93 0.52 17.10 -7.74
N GLN A 94 1.74 16.69 -7.43
CA GLN A 94 2.94 17.53 -7.59
C GLN A 94 3.82 17.02 -8.73
N ASN A 95 4.60 15.96 -8.49
CA ASN A 95 5.53 15.39 -9.48
C ASN A 95 5.48 13.86 -9.48
N GLU A 96 5.99 13.25 -10.55
CA GLU A 96 6.28 11.82 -10.58
C GLU A 96 7.25 11.44 -9.45
N MET A 97 7.08 10.25 -8.88
CA MET A 97 7.70 9.84 -7.61
C MET A 97 8.68 8.68 -7.77
N GLU A 98 8.73 8.06 -8.93
CA GLU A 98 9.56 6.89 -9.24
C GLU A 98 11.04 7.22 -9.10
N LEU A 99 11.45 8.38 -9.62
CA LEU A 99 12.82 8.85 -9.46
C LEU A 99 13.10 9.17 -7.99
N GLU A 100 12.18 9.85 -7.30
CA GLU A 100 12.33 10.16 -5.88
C GLU A 100 12.60 8.89 -5.08
N CYS A 101 11.78 7.84 -5.27
CA CYS A 101 11.93 6.54 -4.63
C CYS A 101 13.31 5.93 -4.91
N GLU A 102 13.80 6.00 -6.15
CA GLU A 102 15.13 5.49 -6.49
C GLU A 102 16.24 6.28 -5.79
N LEU A 103 16.16 7.60 -5.78
CA LEU A 103 17.16 8.47 -5.15
C LEU A 103 17.21 8.22 -3.64
N VAL A 104 16.07 8.23 -2.94
CA VAL A 104 16.03 8.00 -1.48
C VAL A 104 16.46 6.59 -1.09
N THR A 105 16.16 5.58 -1.92
CA THR A 105 16.66 4.20 -1.72
C THR A 105 18.17 4.12 -1.79
N ASN A 106 18.80 4.98 -2.58
CA ASN A 106 20.25 5.08 -2.73
C ASN A 106 20.88 6.15 -1.81
N GLY A 107 20.14 6.60 -0.79
CA GLY A 107 20.64 7.49 0.27
C GLY A 107 20.75 8.96 -0.13
N LEU A 108 20.03 9.40 -1.18
CA LEU A 108 19.92 10.79 -1.57
C LEU A 108 18.71 11.44 -0.90
N TYR A 109 18.87 12.66 -0.39
CA TYR A 109 17.78 13.41 0.23
C TYR A 109 16.98 14.18 -0.82
N CYS A 110 15.67 13.94 -0.88
CA CYS A 110 14.76 14.55 -1.86
C CYS A 110 13.75 15.53 -1.25
N GLY A 111 13.90 15.90 0.04
CA GLY A 111 13.06 16.95 0.64
C GLY A 111 13.39 18.36 0.13
N ASP A 112 14.42 18.50 -0.70
CA ASP A 112 14.78 19.68 -1.47
C ASP A 112 15.46 19.24 -2.80
N PRO A 113 15.82 20.18 -3.71
CA PRO A 113 16.44 19.83 -4.98
C PRO A 113 17.83 19.16 -4.90
N SER A 114 18.47 19.06 -3.73
CA SER A 114 19.86 18.57 -3.60
C SER A 114 20.05 17.14 -4.10
N GLY A 115 19.16 16.20 -3.76
CA GLY A 115 19.24 14.82 -4.23
C GLY A 115 19.08 14.69 -5.74
N TYR A 116 18.24 15.54 -6.34
CA TYR A 116 18.02 15.59 -7.78
C TYR A 116 19.22 16.18 -8.54
N ASN A 117 19.97 17.09 -7.90
CA ASN A 117 21.16 17.72 -8.45
C ASN A 117 22.46 16.94 -8.16
N ASP A 118 22.40 15.87 -7.35
CA ASP A 118 23.56 15.01 -7.06
C ASP A 118 24.04 14.35 -8.37
N PRO A 119 25.35 14.33 -8.68
CA PRO A 119 25.89 13.68 -9.88
C PRO A 119 25.51 12.19 -10.03
N ARG A 120 25.12 11.51 -8.94
CA ARG A 120 24.59 10.15 -8.95
C ARG A 120 23.18 10.06 -9.51
N ALA A 121 22.37 11.12 -9.45
CA ALA A 121 20.98 11.11 -9.89
C ALA A 121 20.84 10.66 -11.35
N GLU A 122 21.69 11.15 -12.25
CA GLU A 122 21.65 10.74 -13.66
C GLU A 122 22.01 9.28 -13.88
N LYS A 123 22.86 8.70 -13.02
CA LYS A 123 23.18 7.27 -13.09
C LYS A 123 22.04 6.39 -12.55
N LEU A 124 21.25 6.93 -11.62
CA LEU A 124 20.14 6.24 -10.97
C LEU A 124 18.83 6.35 -11.76
N ARG A 125 18.64 7.45 -12.51
CA ARG A 125 17.41 7.75 -13.25
C ARG A 125 16.85 6.59 -14.08
N PRO A 126 17.65 5.79 -14.81
CA PRO A 126 17.14 4.66 -15.57
C PRO A 126 16.42 3.58 -14.74
N ASN A 127 16.67 3.49 -13.44
CA ASN A 127 16.07 2.50 -12.53
C ASN A 127 14.68 2.94 -12.03
N ALA A 128 14.30 4.21 -12.23
CA ALA A 128 12.98 4.71 -11.83
C ALA A 128 11.84 3.85 -12.43
N LYS A 129 12.03 3.34 -13.64
CA LYS A 129 11.07 2.46 -14.34
C LYS A 129 10.75 1.15 -13.62
N ASP A 130 11.54 0.73 -12.63
CA ASP A 130 11.34 -0.52 -11.91
C ASP A 130 10.43 -0.36 -10.69
N TRP A 131 10.01 0.89 -10.40
CA TRP A 131 9.09 1.22 -9.32
C TRP A 131 7.63 1.04 -9.76
N ARG A 132 6.80 0.54 -8.84
CA ARG A 132 5.37 0.30 -9.05
C ARG A 132 4.57 0.92 -7.91
N LEU A 133 3.48 1.59 -8.26
CA LEU A 133 2.49 2.03 -7.29
C LEU A 133 1.79 0.79 -6.70
N LEU A 134 1.91 0.62 -5.38
CA LEU A 134 1.27 -0.45 -4.62
C LEU A 134 -0.12 -0.05 -4.13
N LEU A 135 -0.23 1.17 -3.60
CA LEU A 135 -1.44 1.70 -3.00
C LEU A 135 -1.40 3.22 -3.03
N GLN A 136 -2.54 3.85 -3.30
CA GLN A 136 -2.78 5.27 -3.10
C GLN A 136 -3.93 5.44 -2.12
N ILE A 137 -3.81 6.39 -1.19
CA ILE A 137 -4.85 6.74 -0.22
C ILE A 137 -5.10 8.23 -0.32
N ASP A 138 -6.29 8.59 -0.78
CA ASP A 138 -6.70 9.98 -0.93
C ASP A 138 -7.20 10.55 0.40
N SER A 139 -7.18 11.88 0.52
CA SER A 139 -7.97 12.55 1.54
C SER A 139 -9.45 12.32 1.25
N ASN A 140 -10.25 12.09 2.28
CA ASN A 140 -11.66 11.77 2.14
C ASN A 140 -12.41 12.27 3.38
N GLU A 141 -13.34 13.19 3.15
CA GLU A 141 -14.10 13.86 4.21
C GLU A 141 -15.03 12.89 4.97
N GLU A 142 -15.70 11.97 4.26
CA GLU A 142 -16.64 11.01 4.86
C GLU A 142 -15.96 10.06 5.87
N THR A 143 -14.67 9.80 5.66
CA THR A 143 -13.84 8.94 6.52
C THR A 143 -12.86 9.74 7.38
N GLU A 144 -13.00 11.08 7.40
CA GLU A 144 -12.16 12.02 8.15
C GLU A 144 -10.64 11.88 7.84
N MET A 145 -10.30 11.39 6.64
CA MET A 145 -8.92 11.24 6.18
C MET A 145 -8.42 12.58 5.64
N MET A 146 -7.38 13.13 6.28
CA MET A 146 -6.82 14.44 5.92
C MET A 146 -5.28 14.38 5.80
N TRP A 147 -4.76 14.57 4.58
CA TRP A 147 -3.33 14.53 4.28
C TRP A 147 -2.80 15.90 3.83
N GLY A 148 -2.23 16.69 4.75
CA GLY A 148 -1.77 18.04 4.41
C GLY A 148 -2.95 18.92 3.95
N ASP A 149 -2.80 19.60 2.83
CA ASP A 149 -3.88 20.34 2.16
C ASP A 149 -4.57 19.46 1.09
N VAL A 150 -5.51 18.64 1.53
CA VAL A 150 -6.33 17.72 0.69
C VAL A 150 -5.48 16.84 -0.23
N GLY A 151 -4.36 16.38 0.31
CA GLY A 151 -3.37 15.57 -0.39
C GLY A 151 -3.66 14.08 -0.42
N ARG A 152 -2.62 13.32 -0.75
CA ARG A 152 -2.65 11.88 -1.00
C ARG A 152 -1.37 11.21 -0.48
N LEU A 153 -1.51 9.99 0.04
CA LEU A 153 -0.39 9.11 0.36
C LEU A 153 -0.20 8.10 -0.78
N TYR A 154 1.04 7.93 -1.23
CA TYR A 154 1.43 7.00 -2.28
C TYR A 154 2.44 6.00 -1.74
N PHE A 155 2.12 4.71 -1.86
CA PHE A 155 3.00 3.62 -1.50
C PHE A 155 3.64 3.03 -2.75
N TRP A 156 4.97 3.09 -2.82
CA TRP A 156 5.76 2.63 -3.95
C TRP A 156 6.66 1.46 -3.54
N ILE A 157 6.86 0.52 -4.46
CA ILE A 157 7.71 -0.66 -4.26
C ILE A 157 8.45 -1.01 -5.55
N LYS A 158 9.68 -1.51 -5.45
CA LYS A 158 10.38 -2.10 -6.60
C LYS A 158 9.73 -3.40 -7.03
N GLU A 159 9.70 -3.65 -8.33
CA GLU A 159 9.11 -4.87 -8.91
C GLU A 159 9.72 -6.16 -8.32
N GLU A 160 11.04 -6.18 -8.10
CA GLU A 160 11.73 -7.32 -7.49
C GLU A 160 11.32 -7.57 -6.02
N ASP A 161 11.07 -6.50 -5.26
CA ASP A 161 10.64 -6.57 -3.88
C ASP A 161 9.17 -7.00 -3.78
N LEU A 162 8.35 -6.54 -4.72
CA LEU A 162 6.97 -6.97 -4.85
C LEU A 162 6.90 -8.48 -5.15
N ALA A 163 7.67 -8.96 -6.12
CA ALA A 163 7.74 -10.38 -6.47
C ALA A 163 8.22 -11.24 -5.28
N ALA A 164 9.19 -10.74 -4.52
CA ALA A 164 9.72 -11.39 -3.32
C ALA A 164 8.87 -11.17 -2.05
N LYS A 165 7.76 -10.41 -2.13
CA LYS A 165 6.86 -10.08 -1.00
C LYS A 165 7.57 -9.33 0.15
N ARG A 166 8.61 -8.54 -0.17
CA ARG A 166 9.36 -7.71 0.78
C ARG A 166 8.72 -6.33 0.94
N PHE A 167 7.48 -6.31 1.45
CA PHE A 167 6.68 -5.08 1.56
C PHE A 167 7.29 -4.05 2.53
N GLU A 168 8.16 -4.48 3.44
CA GLU A 168 8.99 -3.62 4.28
C GLU A 168 9.92 -2.72 3.47
N ASN A 169 10.20 -3.04 2.20
CA ASN A 169 11.02 -2.23 1.32
C ASN A 169 10.26 -1.08 0.63
N SER A 170 8.96 -0.94 0.88
CA SER A 170 8.15 0.13 0.26
C SER A 170 8.47 1.52 0.83
N TRP A 171 8.22 2.54 0.01
CA TRP A 171 8.27 3.96 0.38
C TRP A 171 6.86 4.53 0.41
N CYS A 172 6.55 5.33 1.44
CA CYS A 172 5.34 6.16 1.47
C CYS A 172 5.73 7.63 1.24
N ILE A 173 5.13 8.24 0.23
CA ILE A 173 5.30 9.66 -0.13
C ILE A 173 3.97 10.38 0.07
N LEU A 174 4.02 11.56 0.68
CA LEU A 174 2.89 12.48 0.81
C LEU A 174 3.03 13.58 -0.24
N GLN A 175 1.99 13.80 -1.05
CA GLN A 175 1.84 15.03 -1.83
C GLN A 175 0.55 15.73 -1.43
N CYS A 176 0.55 17.06 -1.41
CA CYS A 176 -0.63 17.89 -1.18
C CYS A 176 -0.60 19.14 -2.07
N TYR A 177 -1.72 19.86 -2.13
CA TYR A 177 -1.86 21.09 -2.92
C TYR A 177 -1.06 22.26 -2.34
#